data_AF-A0A9D2JM08-F1
#
_entry.id   AF-A0A9D2JM08-F1
#
_cell.length_a   1.000
_cell.length_b   1.000
_cell.length_c   1.000
_cell.angle_alpha   90.00
_cell.angle_beta   90.00
_cell.angle_gamma   90.00
#
_symmetry.space_group_name_H-M   'P 1'
#
loop_
_entity.id
_entity.type
_entity.pdbx_description
1 polymer ?
#
loop_
_entity_poly.entity_id
_entity_poly.type
_entity_poly.pdbx_seq_one_letter_code
_entity_poly.pdbx_strand_id
1 'polypeptide(L)' 'MPALKESVDEIASSIDENGICNVSVLVDALKGIGTYGGRQLETDWETPTKRLCDITFRALLILYYSQR' A
#
# COMPACT_ATOMS: atom_id res chain seq x y z
N MET A 1 0.41 16.84 -11.08
CA MET A 1 -0.93 16.47 -11.59
C MET A 1 -1.92 16.49 -10.43
N PRO A 2 -3.02 17.25 -10.49
CA PRO A 2 -3.96 17.39 -9.35
C PRO A 2 -4.50 16.06 -8.83
N ALA A 3 -4.95 15.17 -9.72
CA ALA A 3 -5.47 13.85 -9.36
C ALA A 3 -4.43 12.96 -8.63
N LEU A 4 -3.14 13.08 -9.00
CA LEU A 4 -2.08 12.34 -8.32
C LEU A 4 -1.89 12.83 -6.88
N LYS A 5 -1.96 14.15 -6.67
CA LYS A 5 -1.85 14.73 -5.34
C LYS A 5 -3.01 14.31 -4.45
N GLU A 6 -4.23 14.32 -4.98
CA GLU A 6 -5.43 13.87 -4.27
C GLU A 6 -5.31 12.41 -3.81
N SER A 7 -4.84 11.50 -4.67
CA SER A 7 -4.60 10.11 -4.29
C SER A 7 -3.51 9.95 -3.22
N VAL A 8 -2.45 10.78 -3.27
CA VAL A 8 -1.40 10.78 -2.24
C VAL A 8 -1.95 11.27 -0.89
N ASP A 9 -2.75 12.33 -0.91
CA ASP A 9 -3.39 12.88 0.29
C ASP A 9 -4.39 11.87 0.89
N GLU A 10 -5.14 11.15 0.06
CA GLU A 10 -6.03 10.06 0.49
C GLU A 10 -5.25 8.94 1.18
N ILE A 11 -4.14 8.48 0.57
CA ILE A 11 -3.27 7.46 1.16
C ILE A 11 -2.72 7.96 2.51
N ALA A 12 -2.26 9.21 2.60
CA ALA A 12 -1.77 9.78 3.85
C ALA A 12 -2.86 9.78 4.95
N SER A 13 -4.09 10.16 4.60
CA SER A 13 -5.22 10.21 5.53
C SER A 13 -5.70 8.84 6.02
N SER A 14 -5.31 7.76 5.32
CA SER A 14 -5.69 6.39 5.66
C SER A 14 -4.74 5.71 6.67
N ILE A 15 -3.66 6.38 7.07
CA ILE A 15 -2.70 5.89 8.06
C ILE A 15 -3.20 6.28 9.45
N ASP A 16 -3.40 5.29 10.32
CA ASP A 16 -3.85 5.51 11.69
C ASP A 16 -2.71 5.92 12.65
N GLU A 17 -3.06 6.17 13.90
CA GLU A 17 -2.11 6.55 14.97
C GLU A 17 -1.04 5.48 15.27
N ASN A 18 -1.30 4.22 14.89
CA ASN A 18 -0.35 3.11 15.02
C ASN A 18 0.54 2.99 13.78
N GLY A 19 0.37 3.88 12.79
CA GLY A 19 1.09 3.85 11.53
C GLY A 19 0.58 2.81 10.55
N ILE A 20 -0.62 2.25 10.74
CA ILE A 20 -1.20 1.23 9.85
C ILE A 20 -2.03 1.91 8.76
N CYS A 21 -1.74 1.59 7.50
CA CYS A 21 -2.51 2.07 6.35
C CYS A 21 -3.74 1.19 6.10
N ASN A 22 -4.92 1.79 6.23
CA ASN A 22 -6.22 1.13 6.07
C ASN A 22 -6.91 1.49 4.74
N VAL A 23 -6.16 1.95 3.75
CA VAL A 23 -6.71 2.29 2.42
C VAL A 23 -7.35 1.06 1.77
N SER A 24 -8.51 1.26 1.14
CA SER A 24 -9.14 0.22 0.34
C SER A 24 -8.29 -0.01 -0.91
N VAL A 25 -7.75 -1.23 -1.05
CA VAL A 25 -6.97 -1.61 -2.23
C VAL A 25 -7.76 -2.61 -3.06
N LEU A 26 -7.85 -2.33 -4.36
CA LEU A 26 -8.35 -3.30 -5.33
C LEU A 26 -7.38 -4.49 -5.37
N VAL A 27 -7.73 -5.59 -4.71
CA VAL A 27 -6.87 -6.77 -4.56
C VAL A 27 -6.44 -7.32 -5.91
N ASP A 28 -7.32 -7.25 -6.91
CA ASP A 28 -7.01 -7.73 -8.26
C ASP A 28 -6.01 -6.84 -9.00
N ALA A 29 -5.88 -5.55 -8.64
CA ALA A 29 -4.80 -4.70 -9.15
C ALA A 29 -3.43 -5.07 -8.58
N LEU A 30 -3.41 -5.81 -7.46
CA LEU A 30 -2.18 -6.36 -6.88
C LEU A 30 -1.86 -7.76 -7.43
N LYS A 31 -2.85 -8.49 -7.93
CA LYS A 31 -2.67 -9.77 -8.65
C LYS A 31 -2.15 -9.48 -10.06
N GLY A 32 -0.84 -9.64 -10.27
CA GLY A 32 -0.22 -9.42 -11.59
C GLY A 32 0.98 -8.47 -11.57
N ILE A 33 1.26 -7.82 -10.43
CA ILE A 33 2.62 -7.37 -10.13
C ILE A 33 3.40 -8.67 -10.01
N GLY A 34 4.23 -9.00 -11.02
CA GLY A 34 4.71 -10.36 -11.34
C GLY A 34 5.43 -11.11 -10.22
N THR A 35 6.28 -12.08 -10.55
CA THR A 35 7.02 -12.93 -9.59
C THR A 35 7.82 -12.18 -8.50
N TYR A 36 7.94 -10.85 -8.59
CA TYR A 36 8.58 -9.94 -7.62
C TYR A 36 7.61 -8.93 -6.97
N GLY A 37 6.30 -9.06 -7.18
CA GLY A 37 5.29 -8.36 -6.39
C GLY A 37 5.30 -8.95 -4.99
N GLY A 38 6.13 -8.40 -4.10
CA GLY A 38 6.62 -9.00 -2.84
C GLY A 38 5.64 -9.79 -1.96
N ARG A 39 4.33 -9.60 -2.14
CA ARG A 39 3.28 -10.48 -1.59
C ARG A 39 3.44 -11.95 -1.95
N GLN A 40 3.73 -12.30 -3.20
CA GLN A 40 3.77 -13.71 -3.63
C GLN A 40 5.00 -14.49 -3.16
N LEU A 41 5.96 -13.82 -2.51
CA LEU A 41 7.17 -14.45 -1.98
C LEU A 41 6.96 -15.04 -0.58
N GLU A 42 5.95 -14.57 0.17
CA GLU A 42 5.62 -15.09 1.50
C GLU A 42 4.45 -16.08 1.43
N THR A 43 4.55 -17.21 2.13
CA THR A 43 3.55 -18.30 2.07
C THR A 43 2.20 -17.92 2.70
N ASP A 44 2.20 -16.95 3.61
CA ASP A 44 1.08 -16.50 4.44
C ASP A 44 0.68 -15.03 4.17
N TRP A 45 1.02 -14.51 2.99
CA TRP A 45 0.82 -13.12 2.62
C TRP A 45 -0.65 -12.65 2.65
N GLU A 46 -1.59 -13.59 2.51
CA GLU A 46 -3.04 -13.33 2.57
C GLU A 46 -3.55 -13.16 4.02
N THR A 47 -2.73 -13.46 5.03
CA THR A 47 -3.13 -13.21 6.42
C THR A 47 -3.40 -11.71 6.61
N PRO A 48 -4.44 -11.33 7.38
CA PRO A 48 -4.84 -9.92 7.53
C PRO A 48 -3.68 -9.02 7.96
N THR A 49 -2.85 -9.49 8.89
CA THR A 49 -1.70 -8.76 9.42
C THR A 49 -0.64 -8.51 8.34
N LYS A 50 -0.18 -9.56 7.64
CA LYS A 50 0.85 -9.44 6.60
C LYS A 50 0.38 -8.57 5.44
N ARG A 51 -0.90 -8.69 5.06
CA ARG A 51 -1.54 -7.85 4.06
C ARG A 51 -1.49 -6.37 4.46
N LEU A 52 -1.85 -6.04 5.70
CA LEU A 52 -1.78 -4.67 6.21
C LEU A 52 -0.35 -4.14 6.23
N CYS A 53 0.63 -4.96 6.62
CA CYS A 53 2.05 -4.58 6.59
C CYS A 53 2.53 -4.21 5.17
N ASP A 54 2.20 -5.01 4.15
CA ASP A 54 2.58 -4.70 2.75
C ASP A 54 1.88 -3.43 2.23
N ILE A 55 0.59 -3.25 2.52
CA ILE A 55 -0.15 -2.03 2.13
C ILE A 55 0.50 -0.81 2.78
N THR A 56 0.77 -0.90 4.09
CA THR A 56 1.41 0.17 4.85
C THR A 56 2.79 0.50 4.30
N PHE A 57 3.62 -0.50 4.02
CA PHE A 57 4.94 -0.29 3.45
C PHE A 57 4.89 0.43 2.09
N ARG A 58 3.97 0.02 1.22
CA ARG A 58 3.76 0.69 -0.10
C ARG A 58 3.26 2.11 0.05
N ALA A 59 2.33 2.35 0.98
CA ALA A 59 1.85 3.70 1.28
C ALA A 59 3.01 4.61 1.72
N LEU A 60 3.86 4.15 2.63
CA LEU A 60 5.04 4.90 3.08
C LEU A 60 6.02 5.20 1.93
N LEU A 61 6.25 4.24 1.03
CA LEU A 61 7.09 4.47 -0.16
C LEU A 61 6.48 5.55 -1.07
N ILE A 62 5.17 5.48 -1.36
CA ILE A 62 4.48 6.47 -2.17
C ILE A 62 4.62 7.87 -1.54
N LEU A 63 4.40 7.99 -0.23
CA LEU A 63 4.54 9.25 0.51
C LEU A 63 5.98 9.79 0.48
N TYR A 64 6.98 8.92 0.58
CA TYR A 64 8.38 9.32 0.52
C TYR A 64 8.76 9.88 -0.86
N TYR A 65 8.34 9.20 -1.93
CA TYR A 65 8.68 9.61 -3.29
C TYR A 65 7.79 10.74 -3.81
N SER A 66 6.61 10.98 -3.24
CA SER A 66 5.75 12.11 -3.64
C SER A 66 6.27 13.46 -3.15
N GLN A 67 7.19 13.48 -2.18
CA GLN A 67 7.85 14.68 -1.67
C GLN A 67 9.08 15.09 -2.49
N ARG A 68 9.52 14.25 -3.44
CA ARG A 68 10.65 14.50 -4.33
C ARG A 68 10.20 14.99 -5.70
#